data_AF-A0A803PM18-F1
#
_entry.id   AF-A0A803PM18-F1
#
_cell.length_a   1.000
_cell.length_b   1.000
_cell.length_c   1.000
_cell.angle_alpha   90.00
_cell.angle_beta   90.00
_cell.angle_gamma   90.00
#
_symmetry.space_group_name_H-M   'P 1'
#
loop_
_entity.id
_entity.type
_entity.pdbx_description
1 polymer ?
#
loop_
_entity_poly.entity_id
_entity_poly.type
_entity_poly.pdbx_seq_one_letter_code
_entity_poly.pdbx_strand_id
1 'polypeptide(L)'
;MKKLKALDEDDLKDHSLNVEDVLKFNGLSDIDGLDLFSEFKVLKKFFPNENSNSIEILDYIKKVDSFPNAFITYRILLTIPVTVASAERSFQN
;
A
#
# COMPACT_ATOMS: atom_id res chain seq x y z
N MET A 1 -8.58 -5.27 -7.34
CA MET A 1 -7.93 -4.39 -6.37
C MET A 1 -8.73 -3.08 -6.29
N LYS A 2 -9.28 -2.72 -5.13
CA LYS A 2 -10.07 -1.47 -4.98
C LYS A 2 -9.13 -0.26 -5.04
N LYS A 3 -9.55 0.83 -5.69
CA LYS A 3 -8.79 2.09 -5.75
C LYS A 3 -8.81 2.78 -4.38
N LEU A 4 -7.70 3.41 -3.98
CA LEU A 4 -7.60 4.15 -2.71
C LEU A 4 -8.73 5.18 -2.53
N LYS A 5 -9.14 5.85 -3.62
CA LYS A 5 -10.23 6.83 -3.61
C LYS A 5 -11.63 6.23 -3.43
N ALA A 6 -11.81 4.96 -3.79
CA ALA A 6 -13.11 4.27 -3.78
C ALA A 6 -13.44 3.60 -2.44
N LEU A 7 -12.50 3.58 -1.49
CA LEU A 7 -12.71 3.03 -0.15
C LEU A 7 -13.39 4.08 0.74
N ASP A 8 -14.43 3.66 1.47
CA ASP A 8 -14.97 4.44 2.59
C ASP A 8 -13.93 4.53 3.73
N GLU A 9 -14.14 5.43 4.70
CA GLU A 9 -13.24 5.53 5.86
C GLU A 9 -13.20 4.26 6.70
N ASP A 10 -14.32 3.54 6.85
CA ASP A 10 -14.36 2.28 7.62
C ASP A 10 -13.62 1.16 6.88
N ASP A 11 -13.91 0.98 5.58
CA ASP A 11 -13.17 0.07 4.69
C ASP A 11 -11.66 0.39 4.69
N LEU A 12 -11.30 1.68 4.69
CA LEU A 12 -9.91 2.12 4.66
C LEU A 12 -9.20 1.76 5.97
N LYS A 13 -9.87 1.94 7.10
CA LYS A 13 -9.33 1.60 8.42
C LYS A 13 -9.17 0.10 8.58
N ASP A 14 -10.20 -0.67 8.23
CA ASP A 14 -10.14 -2.13 8.23
C ASP A 14 -8.99 -2.64 7.36
N HIS A 15 -8.86 -2.07 6.15
CA HIS A 15 -7.77 -2.42 5.25
C HIS A 15 -6.39 -2.13 5.86
N SER A 16 -6.20 -0.96 6.48
CA SER A 16 -4.93 -0.60 7.11
C SER A 16 -4.56 -1.51 8.28
N LEU A 17 -5.54 -1.88 9.12
CA LEU A 17 -5.32 -2.83 10.22
C LEU A 17 -5.03 -4.24 9.70
N ASN A 18 -5.72 -4.67 8.65
CA ASN A 18 -5.45 -5.95 8.01
C ASN A 18 -4.06 -5.99 7.37
N VAL A 19 -3.57 -4.88 6.80
CA VAL A 19 -2.19 -4.80 6.28
C VAL A 19 -1.17 -5.00 7.39
N GLU A 20 -1.35 -4.35 8.54
CA GLU A 20 -0.49 -4.59 9.71
C GLU A 20 -0.52 -6.07 10.12
N ASP A 21 -1.71 -6.66 10.25
CA ASP A 21 -1.87 -8.05 10.68
C ASP A 21 -1.20 -9.04 9.71
N VAL A 22 -1.43 -8.88 8.40
CA VAL A 22 -0.84 -9.73 7.37
C VAL A 22 0.69 -9.62 7.32
N LEU A 23 1.24 -8.44 7.62
CA LEU A 23 2.68 -8.19 7.60
C LEU A 23 3.34 -8.45 8.95
N LYS A 24 2.58 -8.79 9.98
CA LYS A 24 3.09 -9.10 11.31
C LYS A 24 3.89 -10.39 11.27
N PHE A 25 5.15 -10.30 11.68
CA PHE A 25 6.01 -11.46 11.85
C PHE A 25 6.49 -11.56 13.30
N ASN A 26 6.22 -12.69 13.94
CA ASN A 26 6.59 -12.95 15.33
C ASN A 26 6.10 -11.87 16.32
N GLY A 27 4.91 -11.32 16.08
CA GLY A 27 4.29 -10.28 16.91
C GLY A 27 4.80 -8.86 16.64
N LEU A 28 5.75 -8.68 15.73
CA LEU A 28 6.26 -7.37 15.31
C LEU A 28 5.77 -7.05 13.90
N SER A 29 5.44 -5.79 13.65
CA SER A 29 5.09 -5.28 12.32
C SER A 29 5.95 -4.07 12.02
N ASP A 30 6.45 -3.98 10.78
CA ASP A 30 7.15 -2.80 10.28
C ASP A 30 6.22 -1.61 10.00
N ILE A 31 4.90 -1.84 10.06
CA ILE A 31 3.85 -0.87 9.75
C ILE A 31 2.89 -0.79 10.93
N ASP A 32 2.50 0.42 11.33
CA ASP A 32 1.39 0.65 12.26
C ASP A 32 0.10 0.90 11.47
N GLY A 33 -0.97 0.13 11.74
CA GLY A 33 -2.21 0.20 10.98
C GLY A 33 -2.98 1.51 11.19
N LEU A 34 -2.87 2.16 12.36
CA LEU A 34 -3.56 3.43 12.63
C LEU A 34 -2.84 4.61 11.99
N ASP A 35 -1.50 4.61 12.00
CA ASP A 35 -0.69 5.57 11.27
C ASP A 35 -0.88 5.39 9.77
N LEU A 36 -0.88 4.15 9.26
CA LEU A 36 -1.18 3.85 7.86
C LEU A 36 -2.55 4.40 7.43
N PHE A 37 -3.58 4.21 8.25
CA PHE A 37 -4.92 4.77 8.00
C PHE A 37 -4.89 6.30 7.91
N SER A 38 -4.19 6.95 8.85
CA SER A 38 -4.05 8.41 8.89
C SER A 38 -3.31 8.94 7.67
N GLU A 39 -2.22 8.27 7.28
CA GLU A 39 -1.45 8.58 6.07
C GLU A 39 -2.29 8.41 4.81
N PHE A 40 -3.06 7.32 4.70
CA PHE A 40 -3.97 7.10 3.57
C PHE A 40 -5.08 8.15 3.49
N LYS A 41 -5.63 8.61 4.62
CA LYS A 41 -6.62 9.69 4.64
C LYS A 41 -6.04 11.00 4.10
N VAL A 42 -4.81 11.33 4.53
CA VAL A 42 -4.09 12.50 4.02
C VAL A 42 -3.79 12.33 2.54
N LEU A 43 -3.20 11.21 2.12
CA LEU A 43 -2.93 10.91 0.72
C LEU A 43 -4.19 11.01 -0.13
N LYS A 44 -5.31 10.42 0.28
CA LYS A 44 -6.60 10.50 -0.44
C LYS A 44 -7.06 11.94 -0.65
N LYS A 45 -6.78 12.85 0.28
CA LYS A 45 -7.11 14.28 0.18
C LYS A 45 -6.17 15.04 -0.75
N PHE A 46 -4.86 14.77 -0.69
CA PHE A 46 -3.86 15.50 -1.45
C PHE A 46 -3.64 14.95 -2.86
N PHE A 47 -4.00 13.68 -3.11
CA PHE A 47 -3.83 13.07 -4.41
C PHE A 47 -4.91 13.55 -5.39
N PRO A 48 -4.57 14.26 -6.47
CA PRO A 48 -5.55 14.93 -7.34
C PRO A 48 -6.26 13.98 -8.31
N ASN A 49 -5.70 12.79 -8.56
CA ASN A 49 -6.19 11.90 -9.62
C ASN A 49 -6.88 10.65 -9.04
N GLU A 50 -8.16 10.49 -9.38
CA GLU A 50 -9.00 9.37 -8.96
C GLU A 50 -8.65 8.05 -9.66
N ASN A 51 -7.92 8.11 -10.77
CA ASN A 51 -7.55 6.95 -11.58
C ASN A 51 -6.09 6.55 -11.43
N SER A 52 -5.37 7.12 -10.47
CA SER A 52 -3.94 6.83 -10.35
C SER A 52 -3.67 5.40 -9.97
N ASN A 53 -2.71 4.84 -10.70
CA ASN A 53 -2.24 3.50 -10.47
C ASN A 53 -1.26 3.46 -9.28
N SER A 54 -1.04 2.27 -8.72
CA SER A 54 -0.20 2.10 -7.53
C SER A 54 1.24 2.61 -7.71
N ILE A 55 1.78 2.62 -8.94
CA ILE A 55 3.12 3.14 -9.26
C ILE A 55 3.15 4.67 -9.17
N GLU A 56 2.13 5.36 -9.70
CA GLU A 56 2.02 6.83 -9.58
C GLU A 56 1.90 7.28 -8.12
N ILE A 57 1.17 6.52 -7.31
CA ILE A 57 1.03 6.81 -5.88
C ILE A 57 2.38 6.63 -5.18
N LEU A 58 3.09 5.54 -5.45
CA LEU A 58 4.42 5.31 -4.88
C LEU A 58 5.43 6.38 -5.30
N ASP A 59 5.45 6.78 -6.58
CA ASP A 59 6.33 7.83 -7.09
C ASP A 59 6.05 9.19 -6.41
N TYR A 60 4.77 9.53 -6.21
CA TYR A 60 4.39 10.73 -5.47
C TYR A 60 4.88 10.69 -4.01
N ILE A 61 4.61 9.58 -3.30
CA ILE A 61 5.04 9.38 -1.90
C ILE A 61 6.57 9.55 -1.80
N LYS A 62 7.31 8.97 -2.74
CA LYS A 62 8.77 9.11 -2.83
C LYS A 62 9.23 10.54 -3.08
N LYS A 63 8.50 11.33 -3.88
CA LYS A 63 8.84 12.73 -4.17
C LYS A 63 8.59 13.66 -2.99
N VAL A 64 7.53 13.40 -2.21
CA VAL A 64 7.20 14.21 -1.03
C VAL A 64 7.97 13.77 0.23
N ASP A 65 8.66 12.63 0.17
CA ASP A 65 9.46 12.05 1.25
C ASP A 65 8.70 12.02 2.60
N SER A 66 7.44 11.61 2.52
CA SER A 66 6.50 11.57 3.63
C SER A 66 5.63 10.32 3.49
N PHE A 67 4.81 10.01 4.50
CA PHE A 67 3.95 8.81 4.53
C PHE A 67 4.75 7.49 4.52
N PRO A 68 5.59 7.25 5.55
CA PRO A 68 6.45 6.07 5.62
C PRO A 68 5.67 4.75 5.60
N ASN A 69 4.53 4.65 6.30
CA ASN A 69 3.73 3.43 6.34
C ASN A 69 3.10 3.15 4.96
N ALA A 70 2.58 4.18 4.30
CA ALA A 70 2.04 4.09 2.95
C ALA A 70 3.13 3.73 1.93
N PHE A 71 4.33 4.29 2.06
CA PHE A 71 5.47 3.94 1.21
C PHE A 71 5.81 2.45 1.29
N ILE A 72 5.92 1.91 2.50
CA ILE A 72 6.20 0.49 2.72
C ILE A 72 5.06 -0.36 2.13
N THR A 73 3.81 -0.01 2.42
CA THR A 73 2.62 -0.72 1.90
C THR A 73 2.62 -0.80 0.38
N TYR A 74 2.80 0.34 -0.31
CA TYR A 74 2.82 0.37 -1.78
C TYR A 74 4.05 -0.33 -2.37
N ARG A 75 5.22 -0.27 -1.70
CA ARG A 75 6.40 -1.04 -2.13
C ARG A 75 6.16 -2.54 -2.06
N ILE A 76 5.63 -3.05 -0.95
CA ILE A 76 5.33 -4.47 -0.78
C ILE A 76 4.29 -4.89 -1.82
N LEU A 77 3.21 -4.13 -1.94
CA LEU A 77 2.16 -4.35 -2.92
C LEU A 77 2.67 -4.42 -4.36
N LEU A 78 3.65 -3.61 -4.74
CA LEU A 78 4.20 -3.61 -6.11
C LEU A 78 5.29 -4.66 -6.30
N THR A 79 5.99 -5.05 -5.24
CA THR A 79 7.09 -6.03 -5.32
C THR A 79 6.56 -7.46 -5.33
N ILE A 80 5.57 -7.79 -4.49
CA ILE A 80 4.96 -9.12 -4.42
C ILE A 80 4.42 -9.61 -5.78
N PRO A 81 3.57 -8.86 -6.52
CA PRO A 81 3.06 -9.32 -7.82
C PRO A 81 4.15 -9.44 -8.87
N VAL A 82 5.21 -8.62 -8.80
CA VAL A 82 6.36 -8.71 -9.71
C VAL A 82 7.17 -9.99 -9.45
N THR A 83 7.33 -10.40 -8.19
CA THR A 83 8.03 -11.65 -7.84
C THR A 83 7.22 -12.90 -8.18
N VAL A 84 5.90 -12.89 -8.02
CA VAL A 84 5.05 -14.02 -8.41
C VAL A 84 5.05 -14.19 -9.94
N ALA A 85 4.91 -13.10 -10.70
CA ALA A 85 4.95 -13.14 -12.15
C ALA A 85 6.33 -13.52 -12.73
N SER A 86 7.43 -13.16 -12.05
CA SER A 86 8.78 -13.57 -12.48
C SER A 86 9.09 -15.03 -12.17
N ALA A 87 8.58 -15.56 -11.05
CA ALA A 87 8.78 -16.97 -10.70
C ALA A 87 8.06 -17.88 -11.70
N GLU A 88 6.82 -17.59 -12.07
CA GLU A 88 6.06 -18.41 -13.04
C GLU A 88 6.70 -18.44 -14.43
N ARG A 89 7.41 -17.38 -14.86
CA ARG A 89 8.11 -17.36 -16.15
C ARG A 89 9.41 -18.17 -16.16
N SER A 90 10.04 -18.38 -15.00
CA SER A 90 11.23 -19.23 -14.87
C SER A 90 10.92 -20.71 -14.64
N PHE A 91 9.67 -21.06 -14.33
CA PHE A 91 9.21 -22.45 -14.17
C PHE A 91 8.52 -23.02 -15.44
N GLN A 92 8.75 -22.42 -16.61
CA GLN A 92 8.37 -22.99 -17.90
C GLN A 92 9.51 -23.76 -18.58
N ASN A 93 10.19 -24.64 -17.83
CA ASN A 93 11.24 -25.50 -18.37
C ASN A 93 11.02 -26.96 -18.01
#